data_AF-A0A1T5BC39-F1
#
_entry.id   AF-A0A1T5BC39-F1
#
_cell.length_a   1.000
_cell.length_b   1.000
_cell.length_c   1.000
_cell.angle_alpha   90.00
_cell.angle_beta   90.00
_cell.angle_gamma   90.00
#
_symmetry.space_group_name_H-M   'P 1'
#
loop_
_entity.id
_entity.type
_entity.pdbx_description
1 polymer ?
#
loop_
_entity_poly.entity_id
_entity_poly.type
_entity_poly.pdbx_seq_one_letter_code
_entity_poly.pdbx_strand_id
1 'polypeptide(L)'
;MDLSLPPVSFIGYGALHNKTDLRLSPMNDTRLKMMEAIARRRMVAANYNGNRMMLAPHLMFERRGDLFVSALNLGKNWRSEDERRLGHFKLDGLGAPEVLEDGFEPLPSFEAVAPREDDALILAI
;
A
#
# COMPACT_ATOMS: atom_id res chain seq x y z
N MET A 1 18.00 -30.63 64.86
CA MET A 1 17.25 -29.41 64.48
C MET A 1 17.69 -29.08 63.08
N ASP A 2 16.86 -29.46 62.11
CA ASP A 2 17.14 -29.43 60.67
C ASP A 2 16.78 -28.04 60.13
N LEU A 3 17.77 -27.31 59.60
CA LEU A 3 17.61 -25.98 59.00
C LEU A 3 17.55 -26.13 57.48
N SER A 4 16.43 -26.65 57.00
CA SER A 4 16.10 -26.66 55.57
C SER A 4 15.48 -25.31 55.19
N LEU A 5 16.25 -24.47 54.50
CA LEU A 5 15.75 -23.26 53.86
C LEU A 5 15.02 -23.64 52.55
N PRO A 6 13.86 -23.03 52.22
CA PRO A 6 13.23 -23.25 50.93
C PRO A 6 14.05 -22.61 49.80
N PRO A 7 14.06 -23.19 48.59
CA PRO A 7 14.75 -22.60 47.45
C PRO A 7 14.10 -21.27 47.06
N VAL A 8 14.94 -20.26 46.87
CA VAL A 8 14.54 -18.96 46.32
C VAL A 8 14.15 -19.17 44.86
N SER A 9 12.86 -19.14 44.57
CA SER A 9 12.36 -19.08 43.20
C SER A 9 12.83 -17.77 42.58
N PHE A 10 13.83 -17.86 41.70
CA PHE A 10 14.14 -16.80 40.75
C PHE A 10 12.88 -16.58 39.89
N ILE A 11 12.13 -15.52 40.19
CA ILE A 11 11.15 -14.99 39.26
C ILE A 11 11.96 -14.50 38.07
N GLY A 12 12.05 -15.35 37.04
CA GLY A 12 12.43 -14.91 35.72
C GLY A 12 11.44 -13.84 35.30
N TYR A 13 11.86 -12.58 35.38
CA TYR A 13 11.25 -11.54 34.58
C TYR A 13 11.46 -11.97 33.14
N GLY A 14 10.43 -12.62 32.58
CA GLY A 14 10.30 -12.80 31.15
C GLY A 14 10.44 -11.41 30.56
N ALA A 15 11.62 -11.13 30.01
CA ALA A 15 11.83 -9.97 29.19
C ALA A 15 10.78 -10.07 28.10
N LEU A 16 9.74 -9.26 28.24
CA LEU A 16 8.84 -8.86 27.19
C LEU A 16 9.74 -8.31 26.09
N HIS A 17 10.20 -9.21 25.24
CA HIS A 17 10.75 -8.93 23.93
C HIS A 17 9.56 -8.49 23.08
N ASN A 18 8.94 -7.37 23.46
CA ASN A 18 8.18 -6.56 22.53
C ASN A 18 9.22 -5.81 21.69
N LYS A 19 9.99 -6.58 20.92
CA LYS A 19 10.49 -6.09 19.64
C LYS A 19 9.21 -5.88 18.86
N THR A 20 8.68 -4.67 18.93
CA THR A 20 7.90 -4.08 17.84
C THR A 20 8.56 -4.60 16.59
N ASP A 21 7.91 -5.55 15.92
CA ASP A 21 8.38 -6.03 14.64
C ASP A 21 8.33 -4.78 13.76
N LEU A 22 9.50 -4.16 13.56
CA LEU A 22 9.68 -2.97 12.72
C LEU A 22 9.38 -3.29 11.24
N ARG A 23 8.94 -4.52 10.93
CA ARG A 23 8.13 -4.79 9.75
C ARG A 23 6.83 -4.00 9.88
N LEU A 24 6.79 -2.86 9.20
CA LEU A 24 5.55 -2.23 8.78
C LEU A 24 4.57 -3.35 8.39
N SER A 25 3.37 -3.37 8.96
CA SER A 25 2.34 -4.31 8.53
C SER A 25 2.26 -4.26 6.99
N PRO A 26 2.05 -5.37 6.28
CA PRO A 26 2.11 -5.39 4.81
C PRO A 26 1.27 -4.28 4.15
N MET A 27 0.13 -3.95 4.76
CA MET A 27 -0.75 -2.85 4.35
C MET A 27 -0.10 -1.46 4.51
N ASN A 28 0.66 -1.22 5.59
CA ASN A 28 1.40 0.03 5.80
C ASN A 28 2.57 0.16 4.82
N ASP A 29 3.27 -0.94 4.49
CA ASP A 29 4.30 -0.95 3.44
C ASP A 29 3.70 -0.64 2.07
N THR A 30 2.58 -1.29 1.72
CA THR A 30 1.85 -1.01 0.48
C THR A 30 1.41 0.44 0.39
N ARG A 31 0.82 0.98 1.47
CA ARG A 31 0.40 2.39 1.52
C ARG A 31 1.57 3.33 1.27
N LEU A 32 2.69 3.13 1.96
CA LEU A 32 3.86 3.99 1.86
C LEU A 32 4.46 3.97 0.45
N LYS A 33 4.59 2.78 -0.16
CA LYS A 33 5.08 2.63 -1.53
C LYS A 33 4.15 3.27 -2.56
N MET A 34 2.84 3.16 -2.39
CA MET A 34 1.88 3.84 -3.28
C MET A 34 1.95 5.36 -3.12
N MET A 35 2.09 5.87 -1.90
CA MET A 35 2.29 7.30 -1.66
C MET A 35 3.58 7.81 -2.31
N GLU A 36 4.68 7.09 -2.14
CA GLU A 36 5.96 7.41 -2.79
C GLU A 36 5.82 7.42 -4.32
N ALA A 37 5.17 6.41 -4.88
CA ALA A 37 4.97 6.29 -6.31
C ALA A 37 4.11 7.42 -6.90
N ILE A 38 3.02 7.81 -6.21
CA ILE A 38 2.20 8.96 -6.61
C ILE A 38 3.02 10.24 -6.52
N ALA A 39 3.67 10.50 -5.37
CA ALA A 39 4.44 11.73 -5.15
C ALA A 39 5.61 11.90 -6.14
N ARG A 40 6.20 10.80 -6.60
CA ARG A 40 7.33 10.79 -7.55
C ARG A 40 6.94 10.42 -8.98
N ARG A 41 5.65 10.22 -9.26
CA ARG A 41 5.10 9.75 -10.55
C ARG A 41 5.83 8.51 -11.08
N ARG A 42 6.11 7.56 -10.19
CA ARG A 42 6.75 6.28 -10.51
C ARG A 42 5.73 5.19 -10.77
N MET A 43 6.08 4.29 -11.67
CA MET A 43 5.30 3.07 -11.89
C MET A 43 5.43 2.14 -10.69
N VAL A 44 4.43 1.29 -10.50
CA VAL A 44 4.41 0.26 -9.46
C VAL A 44 4.08 -1.10 -10.07
N ALA A 45 4.91 -2.09 -9.76
CA ALA A 45 4.56 -3.49 -9.97
C ALA A 45 3.89 -4.02 -8.69
N ALA A 46 2.72 -4.62 -8.81
CA ALA A 46 2.01 -5.21 -7.67
C ALA A 46 1.26 -6.48 -8.07
N ASN A 47 1.02 -7.36 -7.10
CA ASN A 47 0.16 -8.52 -7.27
C ASN A 47 -1.27 -8.16 -6.90
N TYR A 48 -2.22 -8.36 -7.81
CA TYR A 48 -3.64 -8.16 -7.57
C TYR A 48 -4.41 -9.38 -8.07
N ASN A 49 -5.26 -9.95 -7.20
CA ASN A 49 -5.99 -11.19 -7.49
C ASN A 49 -5.11 -12.33 -8.05
N GLY A 50 -3.87 -12.44 -7.57
CA GLY A 50 -2.91 -13.47 -7.99
C GLY A 50 -2.16 -13.18 -9.29
N ASN A 51 -2.41 -12.06 -9.96
CA ASN A 51 -1.68 -11.66 -11.16
C ASN A 51 -0.78 -10.45 -10.89
N ARG A 52 0.46 -10.49 -11.40
CA ARG A 52 1.40 -9.37 -11.32
C ARG A 52 1.06 -8.36 -12.42
N MET A 53 0.83 -7.11 -12.03
CA MET A 53 0.45 -6.04 -12.94
C MET A 53 1.30 -4.79 -12.73
N MET A 54 1.40 -4.01 -13.81
CA MET A 54 2.12 -2.74 -13.88
C MET A 54 1.10 -1.61 -13.83
N LEU A 55 1.23 -0.76 -12.81
CA LEU A 55 0.32 0.32 -12.51
C LEU A 55 1.04 1.66 -12.58
N ALA A 56 0.38 2.64 -13.18
CA ALA A 56 0.74 4.05 -13.10
C ALA A 56 -0.23 4.73 -12.12
N PRO A 57 0.11 4.86 -10.82
CA PRO A 57 -0.80 5.35 -9.78
C PRO A 57 -0.96 6.87 -9.84
N HIS A 58 -2.19 7.35 -10.08
CA HIS A 58 -2.47 8.78 -10.22
C HIS A 58 -3.02 9.41 -8.93
N LEU A 59 -3.83 8.65 -8.18
CA LEU A 59 -4.56 9.18 -7.03
C LEU A 59 -4.83 8.09 -6.00
N MET A 60 -4.80 8.46 -4.72
CA MET A 60 -5.22 7.64 -3.59
C MET A 60 -6.40 8.31 -2.90
N PHE A 61 -7.42 7.53 -2.57
CA PHE A 61 -8.61 8.00 -1.88
C PHE A 61 -9.12 6.96 -0.89
N GLU A 62 -9.86 7.41 0.10
CA GLU A 62 -10.58 6.55 1.03
C GLU A 62 -12.06 6.51 0.65
N ARG A 63 -12.67 5.33 0.76
CA ARG A 63 -14.10 5.13 0.58
C ARG A 63 -14.62 4.23 1.69
N ARG A 64 -15.43 4.78 2.59
CA ARG A 64 -16.07 4.05 3.69
C ARG A 64 -15.07 3.28 4.57
N GLY A 65 -13.90 3.87 4.85
CA GLY A 65 -12.83 3.26 5.66
C GLY A 65 -11.85 2.37 4.89
N ASP A 66 -12.13 2.05 3.62
CA ASP A 66 -11.21 1.29 2.77
C ASP A 66 -10.36 2.25 1.93
N LEU A 67 -9.05 1.97 1.80
CA LEU A 67 -8.16 2.72 0.92
C LEU A 67 -8.15 2.16 -0.50
N PHE A 68 -8.16 3.05 -1.48
CA PHE A 68 -8.11 2.75 -2.90
C PHE A 68 -7.05 3.59 -3.61
N VAL A 69 -6.50 3.03 -4.68
CA VAL A 69 -5.62 3.72 -5.62
C VAL A 69 -6.28 3.73 -7.00
N SER A 70 -6.44 4.91 -7.58
CA SER A 70 -6.74 5.09 -8.99
C SER A 70 -5.45 5.03 -9.80
N ALA A 71 -5.31 4.01 -10.64
CA ALA A 71 -4.12 3.80 -11.45
C ALA A 71 -4.48 3.40 -12.87
N LEU A 72 -3.64 3.80 -13.83
CA LEU A 72 -3.69 3.24 -15.17
C LEU A 72 -3.00 1.87 -15.15
N ASN A 73 -3.70 0.83 -15.61
CA ASN A 73 -3.09 -0.47 -15.84
C ASN A 73 -2.35 -0.45 -17.18
N LEU A 74 -1.02 -0.52 -17.12
CA LEU A 74 -0.12 -0.47 -18.27
C LEU A 74 -0.07 -1.80 -19.03
N GLY A 75 -0.43 -2.91 -18.38
CA GLY A 75 -0.49 -4.23 -19.02
C GLY A 75 -1.78 -4.47 -19.83
N LYS A 76 -2.75 -3.55 -19.77
CA LYS A 76 -3.98 -3.65 -20.57
C LYS A 76 -3.72 -3.14 -21.99
N ASN A 77 -4.18 -3.91 -23.00
CA ASN A 77 -4.10 -3.49 -24.38
C ASN A 77 -5.18 -2.42 -24.67
N TRP A 78 -4.76 -1.17 -24.80
CA TRP A 78 -5.61 -0.03 -25.14
C TRP A 78 -5.51 0.26 -26.63
N ARG A 79 -6.62 0.59 -27.30
CA ARG A 79 -6.59 0.88 -28.74
C ARG A 79 -6.04 2.28 -29.05
N SER A 80 -6.21 3.23 -28.13
CA SER A 80 -5.68 4.60 -28.22
C SER A 80 -5.43 5.17 -26.82
N GLU A 81 -4.74 6.31 -26.75
CA GLU A 81 -4.52 7.03 -25.49
C GLU A 81 -5.82 7.59 -24.92
N ASP A 82 -6.74 8.03 -25.77
CA ASP A 82 -8.05 8.56 -25.38
C ASP A 82 -8.97 7.51 -24.76
N GLU A 83 -8.76 6.23 -25.06
CA GLU A 83 -9.48 5.11 -24.46
C GLU A 83 -8.92 4.70 -23.09
N ARG A 84 -7.72 5.16 -22.72
CA ARG A 84 -7.12 4.82 -21.43
C ARG A 84 -8.00 5.33 -20.29
N ARG A 85 -8.19 4.48 -19.29
CA ARG A 85 -9.01 4.79 -18.10
C ARG A 85 -8.29 4.33 -16.85
N LEU A 86 -8.41 5.12 -15.79
CA LEU A 86 -7.96 4.74 -14.47
C LEU A 86 -8.89 3.67 -13.91
N GLY A 87 -8.30 2.56 -13.47
CA GLY A 87 -8.98 1.57 -12.64
C GLY A 87 -8.82 1.94 -11.17
N HIS A 88 -9.80 1.53 -10.34
CA HIS A 88 -9.72 1.68 -8.89
C HIS A 88 -9.36 0.34 -8.25
N PHE A 89 -8.24 0.29 -7.55
CA PHE A 89 -7.71 -0.91 -6.92
C PHE A 89 -7.77 -0.73 -5.41
N LYS A 90 -8.34 -1.71 -4.68
CA LYS A 90 -8.27 -1.73 -3.21
C LYS A 90 -6.81 -1.88 -2.78
N LEU A 91 -6.35 -1.04 -1.86
CA LEU A 91 -4.98 -1.06 -1.38
C LEU A 91 -4.63 -2.41 -0.73
N ASP A 92 -5.56 -2.96 0.05
CA ASP A 92 -5.40 -4.26 0.73
C ASP A 92 -5.30 -5.45 -0.24
N GLY A 93 -5.78 -5.28 -1.46
CA GLY A 93 -5.67 -6.28 -2.52
C GLY A 93 -4.33 -6.22 -3.27
N LEU A 94 -3.52 -5.17 -3.06
CA LEU A 94 -2.23 -4.97 -3.73
C LEU A 94 -1.12 -5.57 -2.87
N GLY A 95 -0.75 -6.80 -3.19
CA GLY A 95 0.32 -7.54 -2.52
C GLY A 95 1.70 -7.28 -3.13
N ALA A 96 2.72 -7.30 -2.29
CA ALA A 96 4.14 -7.18 -2.65
C ALA A 96 4.42 -6.04 -3.67
N PRO A 97 4.01 -4.80 -3.38
CA PRO A 97 4.25 -3.69 -4.29
C PRO A 97 5.74 -3.34 -4.35
N GLU A 98 6.16 -2.92 -5.54
CA GLU A 98 7.51 -2.50 -5.87
C GLU A 98 7.44 -1.22 -6.68
N VAL A 99 8.01 -0.13 -6.14
CA VAL A 99 8.14 1.14 -6.83
C VAL A 99 9.29 1.01 -7.83
N LEU A 100 9.02 1.31 -9.09
CA LEU A 100 10.00 1.20 -10.16
C LEU A 100 10.70 2.53 -10.39
N GLU A 101 11.86 2.48 -11.02
CA GLU A 101 12.57 3.69 -11.43
C GLU A 101 11.88 4.38 -12.61
N ASP A 102 11.16 3.63 -13.46
CA ASP A 102 10.42 4.21 -14.57
C ASP A 102 9.28 5.10 -14.09
N GLY A 103 9.20 6.31 -14.67
CA GLY A 103 8.11 7.25 -14.45
C GLY A 103 6.95 7.01 -15.42
N PHE A 104 5.81 7.65 -15.18
CA PHE A 104 4.70 7.68 -16.14
C PHE A 104 4.19 9.10 -16.35
N GLU A 105 3.62 9.35 -17.53
CA GLU A 105 2.90 10.59 -17.82
C GLU A 105 1.43 10.45 -17.44
N PRO A 106 0.85 11.44 -16.73
CA PRO A 106 -0.57 11.46 -16.41
C PRO A 106 -1.45 11.44 -17.67
N LEU A 107 -2.64 10.85 -17.56
CA LEU A 107 -3.60 10.93 -18.66
C LEU A 107 -4.01 12.39 -18.93
N PRO A 108 -4.17 12.82 -20.19
CA PRO A 108 -4.62 14.18 -20.52
C PRO A 108 -6.00 14.53 -19.92
N SER A 109 -6.84 13.53 -19.71
CA SER A 109 -8.18 13.64 -19.11
C SER A 109 -8.20 13.46 -17.59
N PHE A 110 -7.03 13.36 -16.94
CA PHE A 110 -6.96 13.18 -15.50
C PHE A 110 -7.33 14.47 -14.76
N GLU A 111 -8.25 14.35 -13.82
CA GLU A 111 -8.56 15.38 -12.84
C GLU A 111 -8.20 14.87 -11.44
N ALA A 112 -7.49 15.69 -10.67
CA ALA A 112 -7.07 15.39 -9.30
C ALA A 112 -8.23 15.55 -8.30
N VAL A 113 -9.35 14.88 -8.58
CA VAL A 113 -10.57 14.90 -7.77
C VAL A 113 -10.95 13.49 -7.35
N ALA A 114 -11.60 13.38 -6.19
CA ALA A 114 -12.07 12.08 -5.73
C ALA A 114 -13.09 11.49 -6.74
N PRO A 115 -13.09 10.17 -6.99
CA PRO A 115 -13.99 9.58 -7.99
C PRO A 115 -15.48 9.71 -7.68
N ARG A 116 -15.84 9.91 -6.41
CA ARG A 116 -17.21 10.13 -5.93
C ARG A 116 -17.22 11.23 -4.87
N GLU A 117 -18.38 11.84 -4.67
CA GLU A 117 -18.58 12.91 -3.68
C GLU A 117 -18.29 12.45 -2.24
N ASP A 118 -18.68 11.22 -1.89
CA ASP A 118 -18.44 10.64 -0.55
C ASP A 118 -17.02 10.11 -0.36
N ASP A 119 -16.16 10.17 -1.39
CA ASP A 119 -14.79 9.69 -1.29
C ASP A 119 -13.88 10.79 -0.73
N ALA A 120 -13.02 10.43 0.21
CA ALA A 120 -12.02 11.36 0.73
C ALA A 120 -10.74 11.26 -0.10
N LEU A 121 -10.37 12.34 -0.81
CA LEU A 121 -9.09 12.42 -1.50
C LEU A 121 -7.93 12.44 -0.49
N ILE A 122 -6.97 11.54 -0.66
CA ILE A 122 -5.81 11.41 0.24
C ILE A 122 -4.55 12.00 -0.41
N LEU A 123 -4.29 11.65 -1.67
CA LEU A 123 -3.12 12.10 -2.43
C LEU A 123 -3.40 12.03 -3.94
N ALA A 124 -2.85 12.96 -4.70
CA ALA A 124 -2.80 12.92 -6.16
C ALA A 124 -1.44 13.43 -6.65
N ILE A 125 -1.09 13.09 -7.90
CA ILE A 125 0.14 13.50 -8.62
C ILE A 125 0.29 15.00 -8.87
#